data_AF-A0A4Q0ZQL8-F1
#
_entry.id   AF-A0A4Q0ZQL8-F1
#
_cell.length_a   1.000
_cell.length_b   1.000
_cell.length_c   1.000
_cell.angle_alpha   90.00
_cell.angle_beta   90.00
_cell.angle_gamma   90.00
#
_symmetry.space_group_name_H-M   'P 1'
#
loop_
_entity.id
_entity.type
_entity.pdbx_description
1 polymer ?
#
loop_
_entity_poly.entity_id
_entity_poly.type
_entity_poly.pdbx_seq_one_letter_code
_entity_poly.pdbx_strand_id
1 'polypeptide(L)'
;MFNILELKRKNFIGNWFYNLKNNIINEDILFISSFKNGIKIIDLLRDFINENICKSYYEGEKYTIIDFKELNGNIKLLSKKNLIIIGYKSINSKIELTNLFSIRNKNILCYNFFDNLDFTYIDEYAEKPFLTPEEKDFIYFNMFEPITLLNESKEKIENFVFNVYGQYPFFKETNIINLLKDTNLDKSNKKQETPNIPSFKILDEYLKRDLIILKEKGILTSRFSIFLYRKALLNLNANLTEIGRYYSKYLDCKSKTVDLNKICVGTSTNYDNLTITKVKAYDLNIKPKTEVEIRNEVELEIKIHIAKKLLYFTDIEEKTISKIVELPISIIKKYK
;
A
#
# COMPACT_ATOMS: atom_id res chain seq x y z
N MET A 1 1.26 13.60 -16.05
CA MET A 1 0.90 14.03 -14.70
C MET A 1 2.05 13.91 -13.70
N PHE A 2 2.79 12.79 -13.66
CA PHE A 2 3.92 12.53 -12.73
C PHE A 2 4.93 13.69 -12.58
N ASN A 3 5.49 14.21 -13.67
CA ASN A 3 6.50 15.28 -13.60
C ASN A 3 5.97 16.60 -13.01
N ILE A 4 4.66 16.87 -13.13
CA ILE A 4 4.06 18.11 -12.60
C ILE A 4 3.89 18.00 -11.08
N LEU A 5 3.45 16.84 -10.57
CA LEU A 5 3.30 16.61 -9.14
C LEU A 5 4.66 16.61 -8.42
N GLU A 6 5.69 16.02 -9.02
CA GLU A 6 7.05 16.07 -8.47
C GLU A 6 7.60 17.50 -8.43
N LEU A 7 7.41 18.28 -9.49
CA LEU A 7 7.80 19.69 -9.52
C LEU A 7 7.05 20.50 -8.45
N LYS A 8 5.74 20.30 -8.32
CA LYS A 8 4.95 20.95 -7.26
C LYS A 8 5.44 20.55 -5.88
N ARG A 9 5.73 19.27 -5.63
CA ARG A 9 6.31 18.79 -4.38
C ARG A 9 7.65 19.45 -4.08
N LYS A 10 8.54 19.53 -5.08
CA LYS A 10 9.83 20.24 -4.98
C LYS A 10 9.63 21.69 -4.55
N ASN A 11 8.70 22.39 -5.19
CA ASN A 11 8.42 23.79 -4.87
C ASN A 11 7.83 23.96 -3.47
N PHE A 12 6.98 23.03 -3.02
CA PHE A 12 6.46 23.03 -1.65
C PHE A 12 7.56 22.85 -0.60
N ILE A 13 8.50 21.93 -0.86
CA ILE A 13 9.63 21.69 0.05
C ILE A 13 10.57 22.89 0.04
N GLY A 14 10.86 23.46 -1.14
CA GLY A 14 11.62 24.70 -1.26
C GLY A 14 10.98 25.85 -0.49
N ASN A 15 9.66 26.02 -0.61
CA ASN A 15 8.93 27.04 0.15
C ASN A 15 9.02 26.81 1.67
N TRP A 16 8.96 25.55 2.11
CA TRP A 16 9.12 25.21 3.52
C TRP A 16 10.48 25.68 4.07
N PHE A 17 11.57 25.44 3.32
CA PHE A 17 12.92 25.90 3.69
C PHE A 17 13.11 27.41 3.50
N TYR A 18 12.45 28.03 2.52
CA TYR A 18 12.42 29.50 2.37
C TYR A 18 11.77 30.16 3.59
N ASN A 19 10.66 29.62 4.08
CA ASN A 19 10.01 30.09 5.30
C ASN A 19 10.96 29.97 6.49
N LEU A 20 11.70 28.85 6.58
CA LEU A 20 12.71 28.68 7.63
C LEU A 20 13.81 29.76 7.56
N LYS A 21 14.36 30.04 6.36
CA LYS A 21 15.35 31.11 6.13
C LYS A 21 14.85 32.46 6.64
N ASN A 22 13.59 32.78 6.37
CA ASN A 22 12.97 34.07 6.68
C ASN A 22 12.27 34.10 8.05
N ASN A 23 12.48 33.09 8.90
CA ASN A 23 11.88 32.97 10.24
C ASN A 23 10.33 32.99 10.23
N ILE A 24 9.74 32.50 9.15
CA ILE A 24 8.30 32.27 9.00
C ILE A 24 7.97 30.88 9.55
N ILE A 25 6.85 30.77 10.28
CA ILE A 25 6.40 29.49 10.84
C ILE A 25 5.69 28.69 9.75
N ASN A 26 6.16 27.48 9.50
CA ASN A 26 5.48 26.49 8.69
C ASN A 26 4.36 25.82 9.51
N GLU A 27 3.17 25.78 8.91
CA GLU A 27 2.02 25.04 9.44
C GLU A 27 2.20 23.52 9.32
N ASP A 28 2.89 23.11 8.26
CA ASP A 28 3.14 21.71 7.91
C ASP A 28 4.39 21.16 8.62
N ILE A 29 4.35 19.89 9.00
CA ILE A 29 5.50 19.14 9.52
C ILE A 29 6.30 18.58 8.34
N LEU A 30 7.61 18.78 8.31
CA LEU A 30 8.47 18.16 7.31
C LEU A 30 8.92 16.78 7.79
N PHE A 31 8.54 15.72 7.09
CA PHE A 31 9.03 14.36 7.35
C PHE A 31 10.10 13.98 6.34
N ILE A 32 11.29 13.64 6.81
CA ILE A 32 12.44 13.28 5.98
C ILE A 32 12.71 11.78 6.12
N SER A 33 12.61 11.06 5.00
CA SER A 33 12.91 9.63 4.92
C SER A 33 14.34 9.40 4.43
N SER A 34 15.07 8.45 5.04
CA SER A 34 16.45 8.11 4.63
C SER A 34 16.85 6.65 4.80
N PHE A 35 17.79 6.20 3.94
CA PHE A 35 18.46 4.90 4.04
C PHE A 35 19.67 4.89 5.00
N LYS A 36 20.23 6.05 5.36
CA LYS A 36 21.44 6.14 6.22
C LYS A 36 21.07 6.12 7.71
N ASN A 37 22.01 5.68 8.57
CA ASN A 37 21.83 5.69 10.03
C ASN A 37 21.43 7.09 10.55
N GLY A 38 20.45 7.14 11.45
CA GLY A 38 19.78 8.37 11.93
C GLY A 38 20.71 9.48 12.41
N ILE A 39 21.76 9.14 13.19
CA ILE A 39 22.70 10.13 13.73
C ILE A 39 23.42 10.89 12.61
N LYS A 40 23.96 10.17 11.62
CA LYS A 40 24.68 10.80 10.51
C LYS A 40 23.80 11.68 9.64
N ILE A 41 22.51 11.39 9.51
CA ILE A 41 21.62 12.24 8.70
C ILE A 41 21.11 13.45 9.46
N ILE A 42 20.87 13.34 10.76
CA ILE A 42 20.52 14.50 11.60
C ILE A 42 21.65 15.54 11.50
N ASP A 43 22.90 15.11 11.67
CA ASP A 43 24.06 16.01 11.60
C ASP A 43 24.22 16.60 10.19
N LEU A 44 24.12 15.78 9.13
CA LEU A 44 24.15 16.29 7.75
C LEU A 44 23.04 17.31 7.46
N LEU A 45 21.84 17.10 8.00
CA LEU A 45 20.74 18.03 7.82
C LEU A 45 20.96 19.32 8.60
N ARG A 46 21.50 19.23 9.81
CA ARG A 46 21.88 20.41 10.60
C ARG A 46 22.93 21.22 9.87
N ASP A 47 24.00 20.59 9.41
CA ASP A 47 25.07 21.24 8.66
C ASP A 47 24.51 21.91 7.40
N PHE A 48 23.68 21.19 6.66
CA PHE A 48 23.02 21.72 5.47
C PHE A 48 22.15 22.96 5.75
N ILE A 49 21.29 22.90 6.78
CA ILE A 49 20.44 24.04 7.17
C ILE A 49 21.32 25.20 7.64
N ASN A 50 22.35 24.94 8.42
CA ASN A 50 23.24 25.96 8.96
C ASN A 50 24.05 26.65 7.86
N GLU A 51 24.57 25.90 6.90
CA GLU A 51 25.40 26.45 5.82
C GLU A 51 24.56 27.21 4.78
N ASN A 52 23.38 26.68 4.42
CA ASN A 52 22.65 27.11 3.22
C ASN A 52 21.35 27.90 3.51
N ILE A 53 20.74 27.71 4.68
CA ILE A 53 19.40 28.25 4.97
C ILE A 53 19.44 29.30 6.08
N CYS A 54 20.08 29.00 7.21
CA CYS A 54 20.18 29.89 8.37
C CYS A 54 21.55 29.74 9.01
N LYS A 55 22.46 30.71 8.82
CA LYS A 55 23.86 30.75 9.32
C LYS A 55 24.02 30.82 10.85
N SER A 56 23.12 30.19 11.61
CA SER A 56 22.98 30.42 13.04
C SER A 56 22.50 29.15 13.75
N TYR A 57 23.25 28.74 14.77
CA TYR A 57 23.09 27.55 15.62
C TYR A 57 21.80 27.58 16.49
N TYR A 58 20.62 27.56 15.89
CA TYR A 58 19.33 27.77 16.59
C TYR A 58 18.35 26.58 16.49
N GLU A 59 18.85 25.35 16.52
CA GLU A 59 17.95 24.22 16.78
C GLU A 59 17.33 24.38 18.17
N GLY A 60 16.00 24.43 18.25
CA GLY A 60 15.22 24.73 19.45
C GLY A 60 14.52 26.09 19.43
N GLU A 61 15.01 27.08 18.68
CA GLU A 61 14.38 28.39 18.54
C GLU A 61 13.67 28.56 17.19
N LYS A 62 14.37 28.25 16.09
CA LYS A 62 13.84 28.44 14.72
C LYS A 62 13.23 27.19 14.12
N TYR A 63 13.80 26.03 14.42
CA TYR A 63 13.33 24.72 13.97
C TYR A 63 13.65 23.66 15.01
N THR A 64 13.08 22.48 14.86
CA THR A 64 13.45 21.32 15.68
C THR A 64 13.53 20.09 14.81
N ILE A 65 14.63 19.34 14.93
CA ILE A 65 14.78 18.03 14.32
C ILE A 65 14.53 16.97 15.38
N ILE A 66 13.71 15.97 15.06
CA ILE A 66 13.35 14.90 15.98
C ILE A 66 13.49 13.55 15.26
N ASP A 67 14.10 12.57 15.92
CA ASP A 67 14.07 11.18 15.46
C ASP A 67 12.64 10.66 15.59
N PHE A 68 12.12 10.00 14.55
CA PHE A 68 10.79 9.41 14.57
C PHE A 68 10.55 8.50 15.80
N LYS A 69 11.59 7.86 16.34
CA LYS A 69 11.52 7.06 17.58
C LYS A 69 11.13 7.87 18.82
N GLU A 70 11.52 9.15 18.89
CA GLU A 70 11.29 10.02 20.05
C GLU A 70 9.84 10.54 20.13
N LEU A 71 9.07 10.42 19.04
CA LEU A 71 7.66 10.80 19.02
C LEU A 71 6.77 9.84 19.80
N ASN A 72 7.19 8.58 19.95
CA ASN A 72 6.47 7.59 20.74
C ASN A 72 6.51 7.98 22.23
N GLY A 73 5.50 8.72 22.67
CA GLY A 73 5.28 9.10 24.07
C GLY A 73 5.38 10.59 24.37
N ASN A 74 5.68 11.46 23.39
CA ASN A 74 5.96 12.88 23.66
C ASN A 74 5.25 13.85 22.71
N ILE A 75 3.91 13.87 22.76
CA ILE A 75 3.03 14.75 21.96
C ILE A 75 3.39 16.24 22.10
N LYS A 76 3.97 16.66 23.24
CA LYS A 76 4.41 18.04 23.47
C LYS A 76 5.48 18.52 22.48
N LEU A 77 6.24 17.61 21.86
CA LEU A 77 7.23 17.96 20.85
C LEU A 77 6.58 18.52 19.56
N LEU A 78 5.28 18.29 19.36
CA LEU A 78 4.53 18.66 18.16
C LEU A 78 4.06 20.13 18.14
N SER A 79 4.07 20.78 19.30
CA SER A 79 3.77 22.22 19.42
C SER A 79 4.97 23.10 19.03
N LYS A 80 6.14 22.51 18.76
CA LYS A 80 7.32 23.26 18.31
C LYS A 80 7.12 23.83 16.91
N LYS A 81 7.76 24.98 16.67
CA LYS A 81 7.76 25.68 15.37
C LYS A 81 8.69 24.95 14.40
N ASN A 82 8.34 24.94 13.10
CA ASN A 82 9.15 24.38 12.01
C ASN A 82 9.71 23.00 12.36
N LEU A 83 8.81 22.05 12.58
CA LEU A 83 9.16 20.71 13.00
C LEU A 83 9.62 19.87 11.81
N ILE A 84 10.80 19.26 11.96
CA ILE A 84 11.35 18.27 11.05
C ILE A 84 11.43 16.93 11.78
N ILE A 85 10.85 15.90 11.19
CA ILE A 85 10.89 14.52 11.70
C ILE A 85 11.74 13.69 10.77
N ILE A 86 12.67 12.90 11.31
CA ILE A 86 13.53 12.03 10.50
C ILE A 86 13.16 10.56 10.75
N GLY A 87 12.80 9.86 9.66
CA GLY A 87 12.61 8.41 9.64
C GLY A 87 13.74 7.71 8.88
N TYR A 88 14.35 6.68 9.49
CA TYR A 88 15.42 5.90 8.85
C TYR A 88 15.24 4.39 9.04
N LYS A 89 15.96 3.64 8.20
CA LYS A 89 15.91 2.18 8.01
C LYS A 89 16.01 1.32 9.28
N SER A 90 16.62 1.79 10.38
CA SER A 90 16.83 0.96 11.58
C SER A 90 15.64 0.93 12.55
N ILE A 91 14.52 1.56 12.17
CA ILE A 91 13.30 1.47 12.96
C ILE A 91 12.70 0.08 12.72
N ASN A 92 12.99 -0.82 13.66
CA ASN A 92 12.32 -2.11 13.78
C ASN A 92 10.81 -1.88 13.62
N SER A 93 10.20 -2.69 12.76
CA SER A 93 8.85 -2.68 12.21
C SER A 93 7.73 -2.82 13.26
N LYS A 94 7.73 -1.99 14.29
CA LYS A 94 6.69 -1.90 15.33
C LYS A 94 6.34 -0.46 15.69
N ILE A 95 7.04 0.54 15.13
CA ILE A 95 6.64 1.93 15.35
C ILE A 95 5.42 2.22 14.47
N GLU A 96 4.31 2.41 15.17
CA GLU A 96 3.02 2.74 14.63
C GLU A 96 3.02 4.18 14.10
N LEU A 97 3.08 4.32 12.77
CA LEU A 97 2.92 5.59 12.07
C LEU A 97 1.57 6.25 12.36
N THR A 98 0.60 5.48 12.85
CA THR A 98 -0.66 5.98 13.40
C THR A 98 -0.44 7.05 14.47
N ASN A 99 0.65 6.99 15.25
CA ASN A 99 1.01 8.04 16.21
C ASN A 99 1.32 9.40 15.56
N LEU A 100 1.95 9.37 14.37
CA LEU A 100 2.19 10.55 13.52
C LEU A 100 0.88 11.18 13.02
N PHE A 101 -0.23 10.43 13.02
CA PHE A 101 -1.54 10.90 12.53
C PHE A 101 -2.59 11.14 13.61
N SER A 102 -2.37 10.66 14.84
CA SER A 102 -3.03 11.24 16.01
C SER A 102 -2.71 12.74 16.18
N ILE A 103 -1.74 13.26 15.43
CA ILE A 103 -1.49 14.67 15.17
C ILE A 103 -2.59 15.22 14.24
N ARG A 104 -3.83 15.25 14.72
CA ARG A 104 -5.03 15.52 13.90
C ARG A 104 -5.07 16.89 13.20
N ASN A 105 -4.14 17.80 13.47
CA ASN A 105 -4.25 19.21 13.07
C ASN A 105 -3.06 19.71 12.22
N LYS A 106 -2.11 18.88 11.80
CA LYS A 106 -0.98 19.32 10.94
C LYS A 106 -0.80 18.39 9.76
N ASN A 107 -0.62 18.96 8.57
CA ASN A 107 -0.26 18.17 7.39
C ASN A 107 1.21 17.75 7.49
N ILE A 108 1.53 16.57 6.98
CA ILE A 108 2.89 16.04 6.96
C ILE A 108 3.39 16.09 5.52
N LEU A 109 4.36 16.95 5.26
CA LEU A 109 5.04 17.06 3.96
C LEU A 109 6.22 16.09 3.94
N CYS A 110 6.20 15.10 3.06
CA CYS A 110 7.24 14.08 3.00
C CYS A 110 8.36 14.46 2.00
N TYR A 111 9.62 14.30 2.40
CA TYR A 111 10.80 14.61 1.59
C TYR A 111 11.82 13.46 1.65
N ASN A 112 12.37 13.12 0.48
CA ASN A 112 13.48 12.19 0.36
C ASN A 112 14.76 13.02 0.25
N PHE A 113 15.56 13.05 1.32
CA PHE A 113 16.72 13.94 1.42
C PHE A 113 17.76 13.77 0.29
N PHE A 114 17.74 12.63 -0.40
CA PHE A 114 18.67 12.32 -1.49
C PHE A 114 18.22 12.85 -2.86
N ASP A 115 17.04 13.44 -2.97
CA ASP A 115 16.63 14.14 -4.18
C ASP A 115 17.35 15.49 -4.17
N ASN A 116 18.53 15.58 -4.80
CA ASN A 116 19.44 16.74 -4.84
C ASN A 116 18.71 18.11 -4.91
N LEU A 117 18.32 18.66 -3.76
CA LEU A 117 17.79 20.01 -3.68
C LEU A 117 18.97 20.97 -3.64
N ASP A 118 19.19 21.60 -4.79
CA ASP A 118 19.99 22.81 -4.86
C ASP A 118 19.16 23.98 -4.32
N PHE A 119 19.51 24.44 -3.12
CA PHE A 119 18.92 25.63 -2.49
C PHE A 119 19.79 26.88 -2.65
N THR A 120 20.77 26.87 -3.56
CA THR A 120 21.50 28.09 -3.95
C THR A 120 20.54 29.22 -4.31
N TYR A 121 19.39 28.87 -4.91
CA TYR A 121 18.32 29.80 -5.29
C TYR A 121 17.07 29.63 -4.39
N ILE A 122 17.24 29.48 -3.08
CA ILE A 122 16.12 29.29 -2.14
C ILE A 122 15.06 30.40 -2.23
N ASP A 123 15.46 31.62 -2.62
CA ASP A 123 14.56 32.77 -2.76
C ASP A 123 13.57 32.62 -3.92
N GLU A 124 13.83 31.76 -4.90
CA GLU A 124 12.88 31.43 -5.97
C GLU A 124 11.63 30.69 -5.46
N TYR A 125 11.69 30.12 -4.25
CA TYR A 125 10.58 29.39 -3.63
C TYR A 125 9.74 30.25 -2.68
N ALA A 126 9.82 31.58 -2.77
CA ALA A 126 9.07 32.50 -1.90
C ALA A 126 7.55 32.29 -1.97
N GLU A 127 7.03 31.97 -3.16
CA GLU A 127 5.61 31.74 -3.38
C GLU A 127 5.21 30.29 -3.07
N LYS A 128 4.27 30.11 -2.13
CA LYS A 128 3.70 28.80 -1.83
C LYS A 128 2.87 28.33 -3.03
N PRO A 129 3.16 27.16 -3.63
CA PRO A 129 2.43 26.73 -4.82
C PRO A 129 0.96 26.41 -4.48
N PHE A 130 0.05 26.66 -5.43
CA PHE A 130 -1.35 26.27 -5.27
C PHE A 130 -1.56 24.78 -5.53
N LEU A 131 -2.26 24.10 -4.60
CA LEU A 131 -2.69 22.71 -4.73
C LEU A 131 -4.20 22.61 -4.75
N THR A 132 -4.71 21.92 -5.76
CA THR A 132 -6.06 21.39 -5.75
C THR A 132 -6.23 20.35 -4.63
N PRO A 133 -7.47 20.05 -4.19
CA PRO A 133 -7.72 19.01 -3.19
C PRO A 133 -7.10 17.66 -3.56
N GLU A 134 -7.19 17.27 -4.83
CA GLU A 134 -6.59 16.02 -5.34
C GLU A 134 -5.07 16.04 -5.26
N GLU A 135 -4.42 17.16 -5.59
CA GLU A 135 -2.96 17.25 -5.52
C GLU A 135 -2.44 17.21 -4.08
N LYS A 136 -3.23 17.73 -3.11
CA LYS A 136 -2.88 17.64 -1.68
C LYS A 136 -2.74 16.18 -1.23
N ASP A 137 -3.63 15.32 -1.69
CA ASP A 137 -3.61 13.87 -1.42
C ASP A 137 -2.34 13.17 -1.93
N PHE A 138 -1.65 13.77 -2.90
CA PHE A 138 -0.41 13.23 -3.45
C PHE A 138 0.87 13.95 -3.01
N ILE A 139 0.75 15.07 -2.29
CA ILE A 139 1.91 15.83 -1.78
C ILE A 139 2.07 15.64 -0.28
N TYR A 140 0.96 15.63 0.44
CA TYR A 140 0.95 15.37 1.86
C TYR A 140 0.78 13.89 2.14
N PHE A 141 1.36 13.47 3.26
CA PHE A 141 1.16 12.15 3.81
C PHE A 141 -0.26 12.10 4.37
N ASN A 142 -1.21 11.53 3.60
CA ASN A 142 -2.62 11.43 3.97
C ASN A 142 -3.05 9.96 4.13
N MET A 143 -3.93 9.71 5.09
CA MET A 143 -4.63 8.42 5.19
C MET A 143 -5.83 8.40 4.25
N PHE A 144 -6.07 7.26 3.63
CA PHE A 144 -7.19 7.01 2.74
C PHE A 144 -7.93 5.77 3.21
N GLU A 145 -9.24 5.74 2.98
CA GLU A 145 -10.01 4.52 3.10
C GLU A 145 -9.62 3.57 1.95
N PRO A 146 -9.05 2.37 2.20
CA PRO A 146 -8.58 1.50 1.13
C PRO A 146 -9.66 1.12 0.11
N ILE A 147 -10.93 1.15 0.51
CA ILE A 147 -12.06 0.79 -0.35
C ILE A 147 -12.37 1.89 -1.37
N THR A 148 -12.19 3.17 -1.00
CA THR A 148 -12.49 4.28 -1.91
C THR A 148 -11.52 4.28 -3.08
N LEU A 149 -10.25 3.94 -2.83
CA LEU A 149 -9.22 3.78 -3.86
C LEU A 149 -9.58 2.78 -4.95
N LEU A 150 -10.35 1.72 -4.66
CA LEU A 150 -10.71 0.70 -5.66
C LEU A 150 -11.56 1.28 -6.80
N ASN A 151 -12.39 2.28 -6.49
CA ASN A 151 -13.33 2.91 -7.41
C ASN A 151 -12.71 4.06 -8.22
N GLU A 152 -11.49 4.46 -7.89
CA GLU A 152 -10.81 5.60 -8.52
C GLU A 152 -10.29 5.27 -9.92
N SER A 153 -9.88 6.29 -10.69
CA SER A 153 -9.26 6.05 -12.00
C SER A 153 -7.97 5.24 -11.90
N LYS A 154 -7.60 4.53 -12.98
CA LYS A 154 -6.32 3.80 -13.04
C LYS A 154 -5.15 4.73 -12.71
N GLU A 155 -5.12 5.92 -13.32
CA GLU A 155 -4.08 6.93 -13.10
C GLU A 155 -3.98 7.36 -11.64
N LYS A 156 -5.12 7.58 -10.96
CA LYS A 156 -5.12 7.98 -9.54
C LYS A 156 -4.55 6.88 -8.64
N ILE A 157 -4.88 5.62 -8.91
CA ILE A 157 -4.30 4.49 -8.17
C ILE A 157 -2.81 4.33 -8.50
N GLU A 158 -2.39 4.49 -9.75
CA GLU A 158 -0.96 4.48 -10.11
C GLU A 158 -0.19 5.56 -9.35
N ASN A 159 -0.73 6.78 -9.33
CA ASN A 159 -0.15 7.89 -8.56
C ASN A 159 -0.05 7.53 -7.07
N PHE A 160 -1.11 6.98 -6.47
CA PHE A 160 -1.09 6.54 -5.07
C PHE A 160 -0.01 5.46 -4.81
N VAL A 161 0.03 4.43 -5.67
CA VAL A 161 0.94 3.28 -5.54
C VAL A 161 2.41 3.71 -5.67
N PHE A 162 2.72 4.57 -6.64
CA PHE A 162 4.08 4.86 -7.07
C PHE A 162 4.64 6.23 -6.63
N ASN A 163 3.80 7.25 -6.34
CA ASN A 163 4.27 8.63 -6.11
C ASN A 163 4.41 9.03 -4.63
N VAL A 164 3.42 8.75 -3.78
CA VAL A 164 3.41 9.21 -2.37
C VAL A 164 4.19 8.29 -1.44
N TYR A 165 4.30 7.01 -1.81
CA TYR A 165 4.82 5.97 -0.93
C TYR A 165 5.85 5.06 -1.59
N GLY A 166 5.96 5.12 -2.92
CA GLY A 166 6.88 4.30 -3.72
C GLY A 166 8.28 4.89 -3.81
N GLN A 167 8.43 6.18 -3.53
CA GLN A 167 9.70 6.91 -3.61
C GLN A 167 10.46 6.94 -2.28
N TYR A 168 9.77 6.89 -1.15
CA TYR A 168 10.40 7.07 0.15
C TYR A 168 10.98 5.77 0.72
N PRO A 169 12.30 5.73 0.95
CA PRO A 169 13.03 4.57 1.50
C PRO A 169 12.37 3.86 2.68
N PHE A 170 11.90 4.66 3.63
CA PHE A 170 11.32 4.23 4.91
C PHE A 170 10.04 3.40 4.73
N PHE A 171 9.14 3.84 3.84
CA PHE A 171 7.88 3.14 3.55
C PHE A 171 8.08 2.00 2.55
N LYS A 172 9.03 2.19 1.63
CA LYS A 172 9.34 1.24 0.56
C LYS A 172 9.86 -0.07 1.13
N GLU A 173 10.86 -0.08 2.02
CA GLU A 173 11.43 -1.38 2.45
C GLU A 173 10.55 -2.15 3.44
N THR A 174 9.98 -1.47 4.43
CA THR A 174 9.19 -2.12 5.50
C THR A 174 7.94 -2.81 4.97
N ASN A 175 7.19 -2.13 4.09
CA ASN A 175 6.00 -2.73 3.50
C ASN A 175 6.36 -3.88 2.56
N ILE A 176 7.46 -3.76 1.83
CA ILE A 176 7.88 -4.73 0.82
C ILE A 176 8.38 -6.02 1.45
N ILE A 177 9.22 -5.95 2.49
CA ILE A 177 9.70 -7.14 3.20
C ILE A 177 8.52 -7.93 3.78
N ASN A 178 7.55 -7.23 4.39
CA ASN A 178 6.37 -7.88 4.94
C ASN A 178 5.48 -8.46 3.83
N LEU A 179 5.26 -7.71 2.74
CA LEU A 179 4.45 -8.15 1.61
C LEU A 179 5.04 -9.41 0.94
N LEU A 180 6.35 -9.43 0.67
CA LEU A 180 7.02 -10.57 0.03
C LEU A 180 6.93 -11.85 0.89
N LYS A 181 7.08 -11.71 2.21
CA LYS A 181 6.87 -12.79 3.18
C LYS A 181 5.43 -13.30 3.16
N ASP A 182 4.47 -12.38 3.25
CA ASP A 182 3.05 -12.69 3.36
C ASP A 182 2.49 -13.35 2.08
N THR A 183 3.06 -13.02 0.92
CA THR A 183 2.60 -13.55 -0.38
C THR A 183 3.46 -14.69 -0.92
N ASN A 184 4.45 -15.19 -0.16
CA ASN A 184 5.41 -16.23 -0.58
C ASN A 184 6.19 -15.92 -1.87
N LEU A 185 6.30 -14.65 -2.28
CA LEU A 185 6.99 -14.25 -3.52
C LEU A 185 8.52 -14.45 -3.44
N ASP A 186 9.09 -14.50 -2.24
CA ASP A 186 10.52 -14.74 -2.05
C ASP A 186 10.95 -16.16 -2.46
N LYS A 187 10.05 -17.15 -2.35
CA LYS A 187 10.36 -18.55 -2.70
C LYS A 187 10.50 -18.74 -4.21
N SER A 188 9.78 -17.96 -5.00
CA SER A 188 9.86 -17.94 -6.47
C SER A 188 11.17 -17.34 -6.99
N ASN A 189 11.74 -16.37 -6.27
CA ASN A 189 12.92 -15.63 -6.71
C ASN A 189 14.24 -16.36 -6.43
N LYS A 190 14.25 -17.41 -5.58
CA LYS A 190 15.45 -18.21 -5.30
C LYS A 190 16.01 -18.98 -6.50
N LYS A 191 15.27 -19.07 -7.62
CA LYS A 191 15.73 -19.73 -8.85
C LYS A 191 16.35 -18.77 -9.89
N GLN A 192 16.34 -17.46 -9.65
CA GLN A 192 17.02 -16.52 -10.55
C GLN A 192 18.40 -16.17 -9.97
N GLU A 193 19.43 -16.84 -10.48
CA GLU A 193 20.86 -16.57 -10.22
C GLU A 193 21.33 -15.24 -10.85
N THR A 194 20.61 -14.15 -10.62
CA THR A 194 21.13 -12.81 -10.92
C THR A 194 21.32 -12.05 -9.61
N PRO A 195 22.55 -11.97 -9.10
CA PRO A 195 22.83 -11.10 -7.97
C PRO A 195 22.70 -9.65 -8.48
N ASN A 196 21.92 -8.84 -7.77
CA ASN A 196 21.84 -7.37 -7.87
C ASN A 196 20.71 -6.69 -8.66
N ILE A 197 19.63 -7.36 -9.09
CA ILE A 197 18.40 -6.59 -9.39
C ILE A 197 17.75 -6.24 -8.05
N PRO A 198 17.61 -4.95 -7.69
CA PRO A 198 16.97 -4.58 -6.43
C PRO A 198 15.55 -5.15 -6.45
N SER A 199 15.17 -5.91 -5.41
CA SER A 199 13.85 -6.54 -5.22
C SER A 199 12.66 -5.62 -5.49
N PHE A 200 12.89 -4.30 -5.47
CA PHE A 200 11.94 -3.23 -5.77
C PHE A 200 11.40 -3.21 -7.20
N LYS A 201 12.24 -3.42 -8.24
CA LYS A 201 11.77 -3.34 -9.64
C LYS A 201 10.74 -4.43 -9.94
N ILE A 202 10.99 -5.62 -9.41
CA ILE A 202 10.11 -6.79 -9.56
C ILE A 202 8.75 -6.53 -8.89
N LEU A 203 8.73 -5.89 -7.72
CA LEU A 203 7.47 -5.53 -7.08
C LEU A 203 6.70 -4.47 -7.86
N ASP A 204 7.36 -3.45 -8.38
CA ASP A 204 6.69 -2.43 -9.19
C ASP A 204 6.00 -3.07 -10.40
N GLU A 205 6.65 -4.06 -11.04
CA GLU A 205 6.01 -4.88 -12.07
C GLU A 205 4.79 -5.64 -11.53
N TYR A 206 4.92 -6.33 -10.42
CA TYR A 206 3.79 -7.06 -9.81
C TYR A 206 2.60 -6.15 -9.48
N LEU A 207 2.83 -4.96 -8.93
CA LEU A 207 1.79 -4.00 -8.58
C LEU A 207 1.16 -3.39 -9.84
N LYS A 208 1.94 -3.08 -10.88
CA LYS A 208 1.41 -2.64 -12.18
C LYS A 208 0.47 -3.69 -12.75
N ARG A 209 0.86 -4.95 -12.71
CA ARG A 209 0.06 -6.04 -13.24
C ARG A 209 -1.20 -6.31 -12.40
N ASP A 210 -1.11 -6.24 -11.07
CA ASP A 210 -2.28 -6.32 -10.19
C ASP A 210 -3.28 -5.20 -10.46
N LEU A 211 -2.78 -3.99 -10.72
CA LEU A 211 -3.63 -2.86 -11.06
C LEU A 211 -4.35 -3.08 -12.40
N ILE A 212 -3.66 -3.64 -13.40
CA ILE A 212 -4.28 -4.01 -14.68
C ILE A 212 -5.43 -5.00 -14.44
N ILE A 213 -5.20 -6.05 -13.65
CA ILE A 213 -6.23 -7.04 -13.31
C ILE A 213 -7.41 -6.39 -12.56
N LEU A 214 -7.12 -5.50 -11.60
CA LEU A 214 -8.16 -4.78 -10.88
C LEU A 214 -9.05 -3.99 -11.85
N LYS A 215 -8.46 -3.28 -12.80
CA LYS A 215 -9.19 -2.37 -13.70
C LYS A 215 -9.84 -3.04 -14.90
N GLU A 216 -9.21 -4.04 -15.47
CA GLU A 216 -9.73 -4.73 -16.65
C GLU A 216 -10.65 -5.90 -16.29
N LYS A 217 -10.47 -6.52 -15.12
CA LYS A 217 -11.21 -7.71 -14.71
C LYS A 217 -12.02 -7.53 -13.43
N GLY A 218 -11.89 -6.41 -12.72
CA GLY A 218 -12.59 -6.22 -11.44
C GLY A 218 -12.12 -7.21 -10.37
N ILE A 219 -10.85 -7.62 -10.40
CA ILE A 219 -10.31 -8.60 -9.45
C ILE A 219 -9.23 -7.94 -8.59
N LEU A 220 -9.45 -7.92 -7.27
CA LEU A 220 -8.50 -7.44 -6.29
C LEU A 220 -7.68 -8.61 -5.75
N THR A 221 -6.42 -8.73 -6.17
CA THR A 221 -5.53 -9.78 -5.65
C THR A 221 -5.19 -9.53 -4.18
N SER A 222 -4.92 -10.59 -3.41
CA SER A 222 -4.57 -10.47 -1.99
C SER A 222 -3.33 -9.61 -1.80
N ARG A 223 -2.33 -9.76 -2.68
CA ARG A 223 -1.12 -8.92 -2.69
C ARG A 223 -1.47 -7.45 -2.81
N PHE A 224 -2.30 -7.09 -3.77
CA PHE A 224 -2.68 -5.69 -3.98
C PHE A 224 -3.55 -5.17 -2.84
N SER A 225 -4.45 -6.00 -2.29
CA SER A 225 -5.25 -5.66 -1.11
C SER A 225 -4.38 -5.36 0.13
N ILE A 226 -3.35 -6.17 0.38
CA ILE A 226 -2.40 -5.96 1.49
C ILE A 226 -1.67 -4.64 1.30
N PHE A 227 -1.15 -4.43 0.08
CA PHE A 227 -0.43 -3.22 -0.25
C PHE A 227 -1.29 -1.96 -0.09
N LEU A 228 -2.50 -1.96 -0.66
CA LEU A 228 -3.44 -0.85 -0.55
C LEU A 228 -3.82 -0.58 0.90
N TYR A 229 -4.19 -1.60 1.67
CA TYR A 229 -4.54 -1.43 3.08
C TYR A 229 -3.41 -0.81 3.89
N ARG A 230 -2.22 -1.43 3.85
CA ARG A 230 -1.07 -1.00 4.64
C ARG A 230 -0.61 0.40 4.28
N LYS A 231 -0.66 0.78 2.99
CA LYS A 231 -0.29 2.12 2.55
C LYS A 231 -1.38 3.15 2.84
N ALA A 232 -2.64 2.85 2.54
CA ALA A 232 -3.73 3.80 2.66
C ALA A 232 -3.99 4.15 4.13
N LEU A 233 -3.89 3.18 5.03
CA LEU A 233 -4.08 3.39 6.47
C LEU A 233 -2.76 3.57 7.23
N LEU A 234 -1.62 3.52 6.53
CA LEU A 234 -0.28 3.64 7.13
C LEU A 234 0.05 2.58 8.19
N ASN A 235 -0.76 1.53 8.27
CA ASN A 235 -0.56 0.40 9.16
C ASN A 235 0.33 -0.64 8.48
N LEU A 236 1.64 -0.36 8.40
CA LEU A 236 2.61 -1.23 7.71
C LEU A 236 2.74 -2.64 8.30
N ASN A 237 2.27 -2.82 9.55
CA ASN A 237 2.36 -4.08 10.28
C ASN A 237 1.02 -4.82 10.37
N ALA A 238 -0.05 -4.28 9.76
CA ALA A 238 -1.36 -4.92 9.69
C ALA A 238 -1.21 -6.36 9.24
N ASN A 239 -1.72 -7.31 10.01
CA ASN A 239 -1.60 -8.72 9.68
C ASN A 239 -2.64 -9.13 8.63
N LEU A 240 -2.42 -10.29 7.99
CA LEU A 240 -3.32 -10.80 6.94
C LEU A 240 -4.77 -10.98 7.40
N THR A 241 -4.99 -11.32 8.67
CA THR A 241 -6.32 -11.54 9.23
C THR A 241 -7.08 -10.22 9.36
N GLU A 242 -6.42 -9.17 9.84
CA GLU A 242 -6.98 -7.81 9.93
C GLU A 242 -7.38 -7.30 8.55
N ILE A 243 -6.46 -7.38 7.58
CA ILE A 243 -6.68 -6.95 6.19
C ILE A 243 -7.81 -7.75 5.54
N GLY A 244 -7.81 -9.07 5.73
CA GLY A 244 -8.85 -9.95 5.19
C GLY A 244 -10.24 -9.66 5.77
N ARG A 245 -10.34 -9.38 7.07
CA ARG A 245 -11.59 -8.98 7.72
C ARG A 245 -12.08 -7.63 7.20
N TYR A 246 -11.18 -6.66 7.01
CA TYR A 246 -11.53 -5.36 6.44
C TYR A 246 -12.17 -5.53 5.05
N TYR A 247 -11.48 -6.17 4.11
CA TYR A 247 -12.01 -6.31 2.76
C TYR A 247 -13.25 -7.20 2.70
N SER A 248 -13.30 -8.28 3.47
CA SER A 248 -14.50 -9.13 3.52
C SER A 248 -15.73 -8.38 4.01
N LYS A 249 -15.57 -7.42 4.92
CA LYS A 249 -16.67 -6.59 5.43
C LYS A 249 -17.14 -5.59 4.37
N TYR A 250 -16.21 -4.88 3.72
CA TYR A 250 -16.55 -3.80 2.79
C TYR A 250 -16.92 -4.27 1.39
N LEU A 251 -16.42 -5.44 0.96
CA LEU A 251 -16.74 -6.04 -0.33
C LEU A 251 -17.89 -7.06 -0.25
N ASP A 252 -18.34 -7.38 0.96
CA ASP A 252 -19.30 -8.45 1.24
C ASP A 252 -18.95 -9.79 0.56
N CYS A 253 -17.65 -10.07 0.42
CA CYS A 253 -17.16 -11.28 -0.24
C CYS A 253 -15.88 -11.81 0.42
N LYS A 254 -15.77 -13.15 0.50
CA LYS A 254 -14.55 -13.81 0.97
C LYS A 254 -13.57 -13.98 -0.18
N SER A 255 -12.27 -13.87 0.12
CA SER A 255 -11.23 -14.16 -0.86
C SER A 255 -11.27 -15.63 -1.30
N LYS A 256 -11.15 -15.86 -2.59
CA LYS A 256 -11.10 -17.20 -3.21
C LYS A 256 -9.73 -17.41 -3.83
N THR A 257 -9.33 -18.67 -3.97
CA THR A 257 -8.12 -19.01 -4.71
C THR A 257 -8.43 -18.95 -6.19
N VAL A 258 -7.68 -18.14 -6.93
CA VAL A 258 -7.82 -17.94 -8.37
C VAL A 258 -6.51 -18.23 -9.09
N ASP A 259 -6.61 -18.59 -10.37
CA ASP A 259 -5.46 -18.82 -11.24
C ASP A 259 -5.25 -17.60 -12.13
N LEU A 260 -4.15 -16.88 -11.91
CA LEU A 260 -3.82 -15.66 -12.63
C LEU A 260 -3.66 -15.91 -14.13
N ASN A 261 -3.14 -17.06 -14.56
CA ASN A 261 -3.00 -17.36 -15.99
C ASN A 261 -4.37 -17.45 -16.67
N LYS A 262 -5.41 -17.91 -15.95
CA LYS A 262 -6.78 -17.94 -16.46
C LYS A 262 -7.45 -16.57 -16.45
N ILE A 263 -7.22 -15.78 -15.41
CA ILE A 263 -7.81 -14.45 -15.27
C ILE A 263 -7.22 -13.45 -16.28
N CYS A 264 -5.92 -13.55 -16.55
CA CYS A 264 -5.20 -12.61 -17.40
C CYS A 264 -5.45 -12.84 -18.90
N VAL A 265 -6.21 -13.87 -19.29
CA VAL A 265 -6.59 -14.07 -20.68
C VAL A 265 -7.33 -12.84 -21.21
N GLY A 266 -6.81 -12.29 -22.30
CA GLY A 266 -7.33 -11.07 -22.94
C GLY A 266 -7.11 -9.78 -22.13
N THR A 267 -6.18 -9.77 -21.17
CA THR A 267 -5.71 -8.53 -20.54
C THR A 267 -4.49 -7.97 -21.27
N SER A 268 -4.19 -6.70 -21.04
CA SER A 268 -2.96 -6.05 -21.53
C SER A 268 -1.67 -6.55 -20.84
N THR A 269 -1.79 -7.46 -19.85
CA THR A 269 -0.66 -8.02 -19.12
C THR A 269 -0.52 -9.53 -19.36
N ASN A 270 0.72 -10.01 -19.53
CA ASN A 270 1.00 -11.44 -19.57
C ASN A 270 1.68 -11.91 -18.27
N TYR A 271 1.17 -13.00 -17.70
CA TYR A 271 1.64 -13.63 -16.47
C TYR A 271 2.35 -14.98 -16.70
N ASP A 272 2.50 -15.41 -17.95
CA ASP A 272 3.07 -16.72 -18.34
C ASP A 272 4.46 -17.00 -17.72
N ASN A 273 5.18 -15.95 -17.32
CA ASN A 273 6.52 -16.04 -16.71
C ASN A 273 6.52 -16.07 -15.17
N LEU A 274 5.35 -16.16 -14.50
CA LEU A 274 5.29 -16.26 -13.05
C LEU A 274 5.36 -17.70 -12.54
N THR A 275 6.20 -17.89 -11.54
CA THR A 275 6.35 -19.13 -10.78
C THR A 275 5.18 -19.40 -9.82
N ILE A 276 4.37 -18.39 -9.46
CA ILE A 276 3.17 -18.52 -8.63
C ILE A 276 1.97 -17.96 -9.39
N THR A 277 1.10 -18.84 -9.87
CA THR A 277 -0.11 -18.48 -10.63
C THR A 277 -1.37 -18.55 -9.77
N LYS A 278 -1.39 -19.39 -8.72
CA LYS A 278 -2.52 -19.51 -7.80
C LYS A 278 -2.39 -18.51 -6.64
N VAL A 279 -3.31 -17.54 -6.57
CA VAL A 279 -3.32 -16.50 -5.53
C VAL A 279 -4.70 -16.37 -4.90
N LYS A 280 -4.76 -15.80 -3.69
CA LYS A 280 -6.04 -15.36 -3.13
C LYS A 280 -6.46 -14.06 -3.80
N ALA A 281 -7.74 -13.90 -4.11
CA ALA A 281 -8.29 -12.67 -4.67
C ALA A 281 -9.75 -12.48 -4.29
N TYR A 282 -10.22 -11.24 -4.38
CA TYR A 282 -11.62 -10.84 -4.27
C TYR A 282 -12.12 -10.52 -5.67
N ASP A 283 -13.27 -11.05 -6.03
CA ASP A 283 -13.95 -10.71 -7.27
C ASP A 283 -14.95 -9.60 -6.98
N LEU A 284 -14.70 -8.42 -7.53
CA LEU A 284 -15.49 -7.21 -7.31
C LEU A 284 -16.73 -7.17 -8.20
N ASN A 285 -16.83 -8.06 -9.19
CA ASN A 285 -18.01 -8.14 -10.07
C ASN A 285 -19.11 -9.03 -9.48
N ILE A 286 -18.78 -9.84 -8.47
CA ILE A 286 -19.76 -10.70 -7.82
C ILE A 286 -20.62 -9.81 -6.92
N LYS A 287 -21.88 -9.61 -7.34
CA LYS A 287 -22.89 -9.04 -6.46
C LYS A 287 -23.07 -9.96 -5.24
N PRO A 288 -23.35 -9.39 -4.05
CA PRO A 288 -23.68 -10.19 -2.88
C PRO A 288 -24.85 -11.11 -3.21
N LYS A 289 -24.68 -12.38 -2.91
CA LYS A 289 -25.72 -13.39 -3.14
C LYS A 289 -26.88 -13.10 -2.20
N THR A 290 -28.08 -13.15 -2.74
CA THR A 290 -29.31 -13.09 -1.95
C THR A 290 -29.38 -14.28 -1.00
N GLU A 291 -30.12 -14.17 0.12
CA GLU A 291 -30.34 -15.29 1.05
C GLU A 291 -30.88 -16.54 0.33
N VAL A 292 -31.70 -16.34 -0.70
CA VAL A 292 -32.25 -17.41 -1.53
C VAL A 292 -31.15 -18.14 -2.29
N GLU A 293 -30.21 -17.41 -2.90
CA GLU A 293 -29.07 -18.00 -3.61
C GLU A 293 -28.12 -18.74 -2.66
N ILE A 294 -27.87 -18.20 -1.47
CA ILE A 294 -27.05 -18.84 -0.43
C ILE A 294 -27.69 -20.16 0.01
N ARG A 295 -29.01 -20.14 0.28
CA ARG A 295 -29.76 -21.33 0.68
C ARG A 295 -29.72 -22.42 -0.39
N ASN A 296 -29.90 -22.04 -1.66
CA ASN A 296 -29.88 -22.98 -2.78
C ASN A 296 -28.49 -23.60 -2.98
N GLU A 297 -27.41 -22.84 -2.77
CA GLU A 297 -26.04 -23.37 -2.84
C GLU A 297 -25.75 -24.36 -1.70
N VAL A 298 -26.13 -24.03 -0.47
CA VAL A 298 -25.96 -24.92 0.68
C VAL A 298 -26.75 -26.21 0.49
N GLU A 299 -27.99 -26.11 -0.01
CA GLU A 299 -28.81 -27.29 -0.32
C GLU A 299 -28.16 -28.15 -1.41
N LEU A 300 -27.62 -27.52 -2.46
CA LEU A 300 -26.90 -28.21 -3.53
C LEU A 300 -25.64 -28.92 -3.01
N GLU A 301 -24.85 -28.28 -2.14
CA GLU A 301 -23.66 -28.88 -1.52
C GLU A 301 -24.02 -30.10 -0.66
N ILE A 302 -25.10 -30.01 0.13
CA ILE A 302 -25.61 -31.12 0.93
C ILE A 302 -26.07 -32.27 0.02
N LYS A 303 -26.84 -31.97 -1.04
CA LYS A 303 -27.30 -32.96 -2.03
C LYS A 303 -26.13 -33.67 -2.70
N ILE A 304 -25.07 -32.93 -3.08
CA ILE A 304 -23.83 -33.51 -3.64
C ILE A 304 -23.09 -34.36 -2.61
N HIS A 305 -23.02 -33.93 -1.34
CA HIS A 305 -22.36 -34.69 -0.28
C HIS A 305 -23.06 -36.03 -0.01
N ILE A 306 -24.40 -36.02 0.05
CA ILE A 306 -25.22 -37.23 0.20
C ILE A 306 -25.01 -38.15 -1.02
N ALA A 307 -25.03 -37.60 -2.24
CA ALA A 307 -24.79 -38.36 -3.46
C ALA A 307 -23.43 -39.08 -3.45
N LYS A 308 -22.36 -38.39 -3.05
CA LYS A 308 -21.01 -38.98 -2.92
C LYS A 308 -20.96 -40.11 -1.90
N LYS A 309 -21.62 -39.95 -0.74
CA LYS A 309 -21.70 -41.00 0.27
C LYS A 309 -22.46 -42.22 -0.24
N LEU A 310 -23.60 -42.03 -0.90
CA LEU A 310 -24.38 -43.13 -1.46
C LEU A 310 -23.59 -43.88 -2.55
N LEU A 311 -22.90 -43.17 -3.43
CA LEU A 311 -22.04 -43.78 -4.45
C LEU A 311 -20.88 -44.59 -3.86
N TYR A 312 -20.33 -44.16 -2.72
CA TYR A 312 -19.14 -44.77 -2.13
C TYR A 312 -19.43 -45.92 -1.16
N PHE A 313 -20.55 -45.84 -0.42
CA PHE A 313 -20.85 -46.77 0.68
C PHE A 313 -22.00 -47.73 0.40
N THR A 314 -22.63 -47.67 -0.78
CA THR A 314 -23.77 -48.53 -1.14
C THR A 314 -23.72 -48.96 -2.60
N ASP A 315 -24.35 -50.09 -2.94
CA ASP A 315 -24.51 -50.58 -4.32
C ASP A 315 -25.73 -49.97 -5.03
N ILE A 316 -26.17 -48.78 -4.61
CA ILE A 316 -27.33 -48.12 -5.19
C ILE A 316 -26.97 -47.54 -6.56
N GLU A 317 -27.79 -47.86 -7.58
CA GLU A 317 -27.59 -47.35 -8.94
C GLU A 317 -27.65 -45.81 -9.01
N GLU A 318 -26.81 -45.22 -9.86
CA GLU A 318 -26.71 -43.76 -10.10
C GLU A 318 -28.07 -43.09 -10.40
N LYS A 319 -28.95 -43.80 -11.12
CA LYS A 319 -30.29 -43.34 -11.47
C LYS A 319 -31.19 -43.23 -10.24
N THR A 320 -31.01 -44.11 -9.27
CA THR A 320 -31.72 -44.11 -7.99
C THR A 320 -31.17 -43.02 -7.08
N ILE A 321 -29.84 -42.85 -7.00
CA ILE A 321 -29.20 -41.76 -6.26
C ILE A 321 -29.63 -40.38 -6.80
N SER A 322 -29.65 -40.22 -8.13
CA SER A 322 -30.13 -39.01 -8.81
C SER A 322 -31.54 -38.62 -8.40
N LYS A 323 -32.44 -39.60 -8.21
CA LYS A 323 -33.79 -39.36 -7.69
C LYS A 323 -33.79 -38.99 -6.20
N ILE A 324 -33.02 -39.69 -5.37
CA ILE A 324 -32.98 -39.47 -3.91
C ILE A 324 -32.51 -38.04 -3.57
N VAL A 325 -31.47 -37.57 -4.23
CA VAL A 325 -30.87 -36.25 -3.98
C VAL A 325 -31.42 -35.16 -4.90
N GLU A 326 -32.35 -35.51 -5.80
CA GLU A 326 -32.97 -34.61 -6.78
C GLU A 326 -31.96 -33.85 -7.65
N LEU A 327 -30.85 -34.49 -8.02
CA LEU A 327 -29.84 -33.92 -8.91
C LEU A 327 -29.83 -34.62 -10.26
N PRO A 328 -29.58 -33.91 -11.37
CA PRO A 328 -29.41 -34.52 -12.68
C PRO A 328 -28.37 -35.64 -12.66
N ILE A 329 -28.66 -36.76 -13.33
CA ILE A 329 -27.77 -37.92 -13.38
C ILE A 329 -26.38 -37.58 -13.96
N SER A 330 -26.31 -36.55 -14.83
CA SER A 330 -25.07 -36.02 -15.39
C SER A 330 -24.13 -35.41 -14.34
N ILE A 331 -24.66 -34.90 -13.24
CA ILE A 331 -23.88 -34.40 -12.10
C ILE A 331 -23.39 -35.57 -11.25
N ILE A 332 -24.26 -36.55 -10.97
CA ILE A 332 -23.93 -37.75 -10.18
C ILE A 332 -22.76 -38.52 -10.82
N LYS A 333 -22.80 -38.70 -12.14
CA LYS A 333 -21.77 -39.40 -12.92
C LYS A 333 -20.37 -38.80 -12.83
N LYS A 334 -20.23 -37.52 -12.44
CA LYS A 334 -18.92 -36.86 -12.26
C LYS A 334 -18.19 -37.30 -11.00
N TYR A 335 -18.87 -38.00 -10.08
CA TYR A 335 -18.36 -38.34 -8.76
C TYR A 335 -18.19 -39.85 -8.54
N LYS A 336 -18.32 -40.62 -9.61
CA LYS A 336 -17.82 -42.00 -9.70
C LYS A 336 -16.36 -41.95 -10.11
#